data_AF-A0A1E3KYZ0-F1
#
_entry.id   AF-A0A1E3KYZ0-F1
#
_cell.length_a   1.000
_cell.length_b   1.000
_cell.length_c   1.000
_cell.angle_alpha   90.00
_cell.angle_beta   90.00
_cell.angle_gamma   90.00
#
_symmetry.space_group_name_H-M   'P 1'
#
loop_
_entity.id
_entity.type
_entity.pdbx_description
1 polymer ?
#
loop_
_entity_poly.entity_id
_entity_poly.type
_entity_poly.pdbx_seq_one_letter_code
_entity_poly.pdbx_strand_id
1 'polypeptide(L)'
;MIIRIFSLIITIYLGVHFFHEFSIFIGIDSPSWSEKRNLLLLSFLFLASLYLFCRLMIRQVAHKYKNILMQLEQKNHRIISTKYNYYVLDKELIRECGYHPIMFRFLNQKDMDEIQRQKFKGEHNEQYY
;
A
#
# COMPACT_ATOMS: atom_id res chain seq x y z
N MET A 1 -6.76 -12.16 -5.77
CA MET A 1 -5.87 -12.14 -6.95
C MET A 1 -6.54 -11.51 -8.15
N ILE A 2 -7.74 -11.96 -8.51
CA ILE A 2 -8.55 -11.53 -9.66
C ILE A 2 -8.75 -10.00 -9.72
N ILE A 3 -9.19 -9.37 -8.61
CA ILE A 3 -9.43 -7.91 -8.55
C ILE A 3 -8.19 -7.09 -8.94
N ARG A 4 -6.99 -7.58 -8.61
CA ARG A 4 -5.72 -6.88 -8.91
C ARG A 4 -5.39 -6.93 -10.39
N ILE A 5 -5.53 -8.12 -10.98
CA ILE A 5 -5.30 -8.35 -12.40
C ILE A 5 -6.30 -7.51 -13.20
N PHE A 6 -7.56 -7.52 -12.78
CA PHE A 6 -8.60 -6.70 -13.38
C PHE A 6 -8.30 -5.19 -13.27
N SER A 7 -7.90 -4.70 -12.09
CA SER A 7 -7.49 -3.31 -11.88
C SER A 7 -6.28 -2.91 -12.74
N LEU A 8 -5.31 -3.81 -12.90
CA LEU A 8 -4.15 -3.59 -13.76
C LEU A 8 -4.56 -3.50 -15.23
N ILE A 9 -5.38 -4.42 -15.72
CA ILE A 9 -5.89 -4.41 -17.10
C ILE A 9 -6.64 -3.11 -17.38
N ILE A 10 -7.51 -2.66 -16.48
CA ILE A 10 -8.22 -1.38 -16.61
C ILE A 10 -7.25 -0.21 -16.66
N THR A 11 -6.25 -0.18 -15.78
CA THR A 11 -5.26 0.90 -15.73
C THR A 11 -4.43 0.96 -17.02
N ILE A 12 -4.01 -0.20 -17.54
CA ILE A 12 -3.28 -0.30 -18.82
C ILE A 12 -4.18 0.16 -19.97
N TYR A 13 -5.42 -0.33 -20.04
CA TYR A 13 -6.38 0.06 -21.07
C TYR A 13 -6.62 1.57 -21.09
N LEU A 14 -6.92 2.16 -19.93
CA LEU A 14 -7.10 3.61 -19.79
C LEU A 14 -5.83 4.39 -20.12
N GLY A 15 -4.66 3.86 -19.78
CA GLY A 15 -3.37 4.46 -20.12
C GLY A 15 -3.14 4.50 -21.63
N VAL A 16 -3.34 3.38 -22.33
CA VAL A 16 -3.24 3.31 -23.79
C VAL A 16 -4.23 4.27 -24.45
N HIS A 17 -5.48 4.29 -24.00
CA HIS A 17 -6.49 5.19 -24.52
C HIS A 17 -6.13 6.66 -24.24
N PHE A 18 -5.57 6.98 -23.06
CA PHE A 18 -5.10 8.31 -22.72
C PHE A 18 -3.97 8.76 -23.64
N PHE A 19 -2.95 7.93 -23.86
CA PHE A 19 -1.84 8.27 -24.76
C PHE A 19 -2.29 8.47 -26.21
N HIS A 20 -3.25 7.68 -26.67
CA HIS A 20 -3.84 7.84 -28.00
C HIS A 20 -4.62 9.15 -28.15
N GLU A 21 -5.50 9.49 -27.20
CA GLU A 21 -6.25 10.76 -27.24
C GLU A 21 -5.32 11.97 -27.07
N PHE A 22 -4.29 11.84 -26.23
CA PHE A 22 -3.29 12.88 -26.02
C PHE A 22 -2.48 13.16 -27.29
N SER A 23 -2.09 12.13 -28.05
CA SER A 23 -1.34 12.32 -29.30
C SER A 23 -2.19 12.99 -30.38
N ILE A 24 -3.47 12.63 -30.48
CA ILE A 24 -4.43 13.31 -31.37
C ILE A 24 -4.60 14.76 -30.94
N PHE A 25 -4.78 15.02 -29.64
CA PHE A 25 -4.98 16.37 -29.10
C PHE A 25 -3.80 17.31 -29.40
N ILE A 26 -2.56 16.82 -29.34
CA ILE A 26 -1.37 17.62 -29.69
C ILE A 26 -1.33 17.97 -31.19
N GLY A 27 -1.90 17.12 -32.05
CA GLY A 27 -1.92 17.33 -33.50
C GLY A 27 -2.99 18.32 -33.99
N ILE A 28 -3.82 18.87 -33.10
CA ILE A 28 -4.90 19.80 -33.47
C ILE A 28 -4.46 21.23 -33.13
N ASP A 29 -4.40 22.11 -34.13
CA ASP A 29 -3.98 23.51 -33.97
C ASP A 29 -4.90 24.31 -33.02
N SER A 30 -6.20 23.97 -32.98
CA SER A 30 -7.19 24.65 -32.14
C SER A 30 -8.25 23.65 -31.61
N PRO A 31 -7.94 22.91 -30.54
CA PRO A 31 -8.84 21.88 -30.02
C PRO A 31 -10.11 22.50 -29.44
N SER A 32 -11.23 21.89 -29.81
CA SER A 32 -12.57 22.23 -29.35
C SER A 32 -12.70 22.00 -27.84
N TRP A 33 -13.68 22.66 -27.22
CA TRP A 33 -14.02 22.44 -25.82
C TRP A 33 -14.44 21.00 -25.51
N SER A 34 -15.02 20.31 -26.48
CA SER A 34 -15.40 18.89 -26.35
C SER A 34 -14.16 18.00 -26.19
N GLU A 35 -13.14 18.19 -27.03
CA GLU A 35 -11.88 17.44 -26.98
C GLU A 35 -11.11 17.71 -25.69
N LYS A 36 -11.04 18.98 -25.26
CA LYS A 36 -10.46 19.38 -23.96
C LYS A 36 -11.15 18.67 -22.79
N ARG A 37 -12.48 18.64 -22.78
CA ARG A 37 -13.26 17.98 -21.73
C ARG A 37 -13.05 16.48 -21.74
N ASN A 38 -13.02 15.85 -22.91
CA ASN A 38 -12.78 14.42 -23.04
C ASN A 38 -11.38 14.04 -22.52
N LEU A 39 -10.36 14.81 -22.87
CA LEU A 39 -9.00 14.60 -22.37
C LEU A 39 -8.92 14.78 -20.85
N LEU A 40 -9.57 15.81 -20.29
CA LEU A 40 -9.63 16.02 -18.84
C LEU A 40 -10.33 14.87 -18.11
N LEU A 41 -11.48 14.41 -18.63
CA LEU A 41 -12.22 13.28 -18.06
C LEU A 41 -11.38 12.00 -18.11
N LEU A 42 -10.74 11.73 -19.25
CA LEU A 42 -9.89 10.56 -19.42
C LEU A 42 -8.64 10.62 -18.52
N SER A 43 -8.05 11.80 -18.37
CA SER A 43 -6.95 12.05 -17.43
C SER A 43 -7.36 11.72 -16.00
N PHE A 44 -8.54 12.20 -15.58
CA PHE A 44 -9.08 11.93 -14.25
C PHE A 44 -9.35 10.44 -14.03
N LEU A 45 -9.99 9.78 -14.99
CA LEU A 45 -10.28 8.34 -14.92
C LEU A 45 -8.99 7.51 -14.87
N PHE A 46 -7.98 7.87 -15.68
CA PHE A 46 -6.69 7.21 -15.66
C PHE A 46 -5.98 7.38 -14.30
N LEU A 47 -5.89 8.61 -13.79
CA LEU A 47 -5.27 8.88 -12.48
C LEU A 47 -6.01 8.18 -11.33
N ALA A 48 -7.35 8.16 -11.36
CA ALA A 48 -8.16 7.45 -10.37
C ALA A 48 -7.89 5.93 -10.43
N SER A 49 -7.83 5.35 -11.63
CA SER A 49 -7.52 3.92 -11.81
C SER A 49 -6.12 3.57 -11.32
N LEU A 50 -5.13 4.39 -11.66
CA LEU A 50 -3.74 4.24 -11.23
C LEU A 50 -3.63 4.33 -9.71
N TYR A 51 -4.27 5.32 -9.09
CA TYR A 51 -4.31 5.46 -7.64
C TYR A 51 -4.90 4.23 -6.95
N LEU A 52 -6.04 3.72 -7.44
CA LEU A 52 -6.66 2.50 -6.91
C LEU A 52 -5.73 1.30 -7.04
N PHE A 53 -5.09 1.13 -8.21
CA PHE A 53 -4.13 0.06 -8.44
C PHE A 53 -2.93 0.15 -7.48
N CYS A 54 -2.30 1.32 -7.37
CA CYS A 54 -1.20 1.56 -6.44
C CYS A 54 -1.60 1.27 -4.99
N ARG A 55 -2.79 1.71 -4.56
CA ARG A 55 -3.31 1.46 -3.21
C ARG A 55 -3.51 -0.04 -2.94
N LEU A 56 -4.00 -0.81 -3.92
CA LEU A 56 -4.13 -2.26 -3.81
C LEU A 56 -2.77 -2.94 -3.66
N MET A 57 -1.77 -2.51 -4.44
CA MET A 57 -0.41 -3.03 -4.36
C MET A 57 0.24 -2.71 -3.01
N ILE A 58 0.14 -1.47 -2.54
CA ILE A 58 0.65 -1.06 -1.22
C ILE A 58 0.00 -1.87 -0.10
N ARG A 59 -1.33 -2.08 -0.15
CA ARG A 59 -2.02 -2.88 0.86
C ARG A 59 -1.51 -4.32 0.92
N GLN A 60 -1.19 -4.92 -0.22
CA GLN A 60 -0.61 -6.26 -0.26
C GLN A 60 0.80 -6.30 0.35
N VAL A 61 1.62 -5.32 -0.02
CA VAL A 61 2.98 -5.19 0.50
C VAL A 61 2.94 -4.99 2.02
N ALA A 62 2.07 -4.10 2.50
CA ALA A 62 1.83 -3.88 3.93
C ALA A 62 1.38 -5.17 4.62
N HIS A 63 0.42 -5.92 4.07
CA HIS A 63 -0.03 -7.19 4.66
C HIS A 63 1.11 -8.23 4.77
N LYS A 64 1.96 -8.33 3.74
CA LYS A 64 3.12 -9.23 3.79
C LYS A 64 4.08 -8.84 4.91
N TYR A 65 4.44 -7.56 5.00
CA TYR A 65 5.38 -7.08 6.01
C TYR A 65 4.79 -7.04 7.41
N LYS A 66 3.47 -6.87 7.55
CA LYS A 66 2.75 -7.01 8.81
C LYS A 66 2.93 -8.41 9.38
N ASN A 67 2.70 -9.44 8.57
CA ASN A 67 2.87 -10.83 9.01
C ASN A 67 4.31 -11.16 9.39
N ILE A 68 5.29 -10.63 8.64
CA ILE A 68 6.71 -10.77 9.00
C ILE A 68 6.97 -10.09 10.35
N LEU A 69 6.48 -8.86 10.53
CA LEU A 69 6.66 -8.12 11.77
C LEU A 69 6.00 -8.82 12.96
N MET A 70 4.83 -9.44 12.77
CA MET A 70 4.19 -10.27 13.81
C MET A 70 5.09 -11.43 14.24
N GLN A 71 5.71 -12.14 13.28
CA GLN A 71 6.62 -13.24 13.59
C GLN A 71 7.89 -12.77 14.29
N LEU A 72 8.41 -11.61 13.88
CA LEU A 72 9.57 -11.00 14.52
C LEU A 72 9.25 -10.59 15.96
N GLU A 73 8.11 -9.94 16.16
CA GLU A 73 7.62 -9.53 17.49
C GLU A 73 7.37 -10.72 18.42
N GLN A 74 6.90 -11.86 17.89
CA GLN A 74 6.78 -13.12 18.65
C GLN A 74 8.13 -13.67 19.10
N LYS A 75 9.20 -13.45 18.34
CA LYS A 75 10.56 -13.90 18.69
C LYS A 75 11.28 -12.94 19.62
N ASN A 76 11.03 -11.64 19.47
CA ASN A 76 11.62 -10.60 20.30
C ASN A 76 10.62 -9.44 20.47
N HIS A 77 9.97 -9.41 21.64
CA HIS A 77 8.95 -8.41 22.00
C HIS A 77 9.47 -6.97 22.16
N ARG A 78 10.78 -6.74 21.96
CA ARG A 78 11.36 -5.39 22.01
C ARG A 78 11.37 -4.70 20.65
N ILE A 79 11.00 -5.41 19.57
CA ILE A 79 11.02 -4.88 18.21
C ILE A 79 10.03 -3.75 18.04
N ILE A 80 8.87 -3.82 18.69
CA ILE A 80 7.91 -2.74 18.74
C ILE A 80 7.92 -2.12 20.14
N SER A 81 8.36 -0.86 20.20
CA SER A 81 8.29 -0.04 21.41
C SER A 81 7.18 1.00 21.30
N THR A 82 6.67 1.48 22.42
CA THR A 82 5.68 2.57 22.44
C THR A 82 6.36 3.85 22.92
N LYS A 83 6.32 4.91 22.10
CA LYS A 83 6.88 6.22 22.43
C LYS A 83 5.84 7.31 22.15
N TYR A 84 5.50 8.11 23.16
CA TYR A 84 4.50 9.21 23.04
C TYR A 84 3.15 8.76 22.43
N ASN A 85 2.64 7.59 22.84
CA ASN A 85 1.42 6.96 22.29
C ASN A 85 1.50 6.52 20.82
N TYR A 86 2.69 6.47 20.23
CA TYR A 86 2.93 5.89 18.91
C TYR A 86 3.78 4.63 19.01
N TYR A 87 3.49 3.64 18.17
CA TYR A 87 4.41 2.50 18.03
C TYR A 87 5.60 2.90 17.18
N VAL A 88 6.78 2.55 17.68
CA VAL A 88 8.08 2.80 17.08
C VAL A 88 8.78 1.47 16.91
N LEU A 89 9.23 1.22 15.67
CA LEU A 89 10.04 0.06 15.33
C LEU A 89 11.49 0.28 15.74
N ASP A 90 12.05 -0.67 16.48
CA ASP A 90 13.47 -0.73 16.74
C ASP A 90 14.20 -1.16 15.45
N LYS A 91 14.89 -0.19 14.84
CA LYS A 91 15.57 -0.38 13.56
C LYS A 91 16.80 -1.27 13.68
N GLU A 92 17.42 -1.33 14.86
CA GLU A 92 18.62 -2.14 15.09
C GLU A 92 18.23 -3.61 15.23
N LEU A 93 17.23 -3.91 16.07
CA LEU A 93 16.71 -5.28 16.23
C LEU A 93 16.16 -5.85 14.92
N ILE A 94 15.51 -5.03 14.08
CA ILE A 94 15.04 -5.46 12.76
C ILE A 94 16.21 -5.84 11.84
N ARG A 95 17.31 -5.08 11.89
CA ARG A 95 18.53 -5.37 11.13
C ARG A 95 19.23 -6.63 11.62
N GLU A 96 19.28 -6.85 12.93
CA GLU A 96 19.80 -8.09 13.53
C GLU A 96 19.01 -9.31 13.06
N CYS A 97 17.70 -9.16 12.83
CA CYS A 97 16.84 -10.19 12.25
C CYS A 97 17.01 -10.38 10.73
N GLY A 98 17.94 -9.66 10.08
CA GLY A 98 18.22 -9.76 8.64
C GLY A 98 17.28 -8.98 7.73
N TYR A 99 16.44 -8.09 8.28
CA TYR A 99 15.50 -7.27 7.50
C TYR A 99 15.91 -5.80 7.45
N HIS A 100 15.54 -5.11 6.37
CA HIS A 100 15.78 -3.68 6.27
C HIS A 100 14.56 -2.90 6.81
N PRO A 101 14.72 -1.94 7.76
CA PRO A 101 13.60 -1.22 8.38
C PRO A 101 12.67 -0.52 7.38
N ILE A 102 13.21 -0.09 6.24
CA ILE A 102 12.44 0.57 5.17
C ILE A 102 11.32 -0.30 4.60
N MET A 103 11.42 -1.62 4.73
CA MET A 103 10.41 -2.57 4.28
C MET A 103 9.09 -2.40 5.05
N PHE A 104 9.17 -1.97 6.31
CA PHE A 104 8.02 -1.77 7.18
C PHE A 104 7.40 -0.37 7.08
N ARG A 105 7.92 0.51 6.20
CA ARG A 105 7.40 1.89 6.03
C ARG A 105 5.94 1.97 5.60
N PHE A 106 5.42 0.88 5.02
CA PHE A 106 4.05 0.80 4.53
C PHE A 106 3.05 0.41 5.63
N LEU A 107 3.54 0.03 6.81
CA LEU A 107 2.70 -0.24 7.98
C LEU A 107 2.31 1.09 8.62
N ASN A 108 1.01 1.26 8.83
CA ASN A 108 0.48 2.41 9.56
C ASN A 108 0.30 2.06 11.05
N GLN A 109 -0.05 3.06 11.87
CA GLN A 109 -0.28 2.85 13.31
C GLN A 109 -1.38 1.82 13.60
N LYS A 110 -2.42 1.72 12.76
CA LYS A 110 -3.47 0.70 12.93
C LYS A 110 -2.93 -0.71 12.71
N ASP A 111 -2.02 -0.90 11.75
CA ASP A 111 -1.36 -2.19 11.53
C ASP A 111 -0.51 -2.56 12.76
N MET A 112 0.24 -1.59 13.30
CA MET A 112 1.08 -1.76 14.49
C MET A 112 0.25 -2.08 15.75
N ASP A 113 -0.86 -1.36 15.95
CA ASP A 113 -1.86 -1.62 16.99
C ASP A 113 -2.36 -3.05 16.93
N GLU A 114 -2.66 -3.55 15.73
CA GLU A 114 -3.21 -4.89 15.57
C GLU A 114 -2.17 -5.96 15.94
N ILE A 115 -0.91 -5.76 15.57
CA ILE A 115 0.20 -6.65 15.97
C ILE A 115 0.33 -6.69 17.49
N GLN A 116 0.32 -5.51 18.12
CA GLN A 116 0.42 -5.40 19.58
C GLN A 116 -0.80 -5.95 20.31
N ARG A 117 -2.02 -5.82 19.75
CA ARG A 117 -3.23 -6.43 20.34
C ARG A 117 -3.23 -7.96 20.26
N GLN A 118 -2.59 -8.54 19.24
CA GLN A 118 -2.48 -9.99 19.12
C GLN A 118 -1.56 -10.60 20.19
N LYS A 119 -0.60 -9.84 20.72
CA LYS A 119 0.19 -10.21 21.91
C LYS A 119 -0.70 -10.56 23.11
N PHE A 120 -1.63 -9.66 23.45
CA PHE A 120 -2.52 -9.82 24.61
C PHE A 120 -3.54 -10.96 24.46
N LYS A 121 -3.83 -11.41 23.23
CA LYS A 121 -4.71 -12.58 23.01
C LYS A 121 -3.97 -13.91 23.17
N GLY A 122 -2.64 -13.95 22.95
CA GLY A 122 -1.83 -15.14 23.18
C GLY A 122 -1.55 -15.38 24.67
N GLU A 123 -1.26 -14.31 25.41
CA GLU A 123 -0.94 -14.37 26.85
C GLU A 123 -2.12 -14.84 27.72
N HIS A 124 -3.37 -14.65 27.28
CA HIS A 124 -4.56 -15.17 28.00
C HIS A 124 -4.84 -16.67 27.77
N ASN A 125 -4.23 -17.29 26.77
CA ASN A 125 -4.41 -18.73 26.50
C ASN A 125 -3.36 -19.61 27.20
N GLU A 126 -2.25 -19.06 27.67
CA GLU A 126 -1.21 -19.81 28.41
C GLU A 126 -1.44 -19.84 29.93
N GLN A 127 -2.48 -19.19 30.44
CA GLN A 127 -2.84 -19.25 31.88
C GLN A 127 -3.90 -20.31 32.21
N TYR A 128 -4.28 -21.16 31.24
CA TYR A 128 -5.32 -22.20 31.40
C TYR A 128 -4.86 -23.62 31.02
N TYR A 129 -3.57 -23.92 31.10
CA TYR A 129 -3.05 -25.30 31.01
C TYR A 129 -2.10 -25.62 32.15
#